data_AF-A0A4S3JZ61-F1
#
_entry.id   AF-A0A4S3JZ61-F1
#
_cell.length_a   1.000
_cell.length_b   1.000
_cell.length_c   1.000
_cell.angle_alpha   90.00
_cell.angle_beta   90.00
_cell.angle_gamma   90.00
#
_symmetry.space_group_name_H-M   'P 1'
#
loop_
_entity.id
_entity.type
_entity.pdbx_description
1 polymer ?
#
loop_
_entity_poly.entity_id
_entity_poly.type
_entity_poly.pdbx_seq_one_letter_code
_entity_poly.pdbx_strand_id
1 'polypeptide(L)'
;MPIPMTFRHPRLLAAAALLIASMPLAAATPPAEPAYAPYLDCAASRANYAFLLRSSNYKDAADLRKVEDNVQAYLRIATALAGHELRTEFKAAAEKVGAREEEIMKTKGAEAYLQMSADTEQLCVARVERNKAALLKAMDAYETKPAKK
;
A
#
# COMPACT_ATOMS: atom_id res chain seq x y z
N MET A 1 -72.10 -32.33 -21.64
CA MET A 1 -71.85 -33.15 -22.84
C MET A 1 -70.34 -33.17 -23.10
N PRO A 2 -69.73 -34.33 -23.40
CA PRO A 2 -68.29 -34.53 -23.53
C PRO A 2 -67.83 -34.54 -25.02
N ILE A 3 -66.53 -34.87 -25.26
CA ILE A 3 -65.89 -35.41 -26.50
C ILE A 3 -65.14 -34.34 -27.36
N PRO A 4 -63.93 -34.59 -27.95
CA PRO A 4 -62.80 -35.43 -27.53
C PRO A 4 -61.37 -34.92 -27.92
N MET A 5 -60.38 -35.65 -27.40
CA MET A 5 -59.06 -36.07 -27.93
C MET A 5 -58.60 -35.61 -29.32
N THR A 6 -57.28 -35.36 -29.44
CA THR A 6 -56.37 -36.05 -30.40
C THR A 6 -54.91 -35.98 -29.90
N PHE A 7 -54.26 -37.13 -29.65
CA PHE A 7 -53.14 -37.69 -30.42
C PHE A 7 -51.89 -36.78 -30.49
N ARG A 8 -50.70 -37.14 -29.97
CA ARG A 8 -49.86 -38.30 -30.34
C ARG A 8 -48.71 -38.43 -29.31
N HIS A 9 -48.41 -39.66 -28.89
CA HIS A 9 -47.08 -40.05 -28.37
C HIS A 9 -46.09 -40.21 -29.56
N PRO A 10 -44.81 -40.65 -29.46
CA PRO A 10 -43.93 -40.99 -28.31
C PRO A 10 -42.43 -40.59 -28.54
N ARG A 11 -41.54 -41.11 -27.66
CA ARG A 11 -40.10 -41.46 -27.88
C ARG A 11 -39.05 -40.33 -27.83
N LEU A 12 -38.24 -40.30 -26.76
CA LEU A 12 -36.91 -40.94 -26.58
C LEU A 12 -35.76 -40.13 -27.17
N LEU A 13 -34.77 -39.82 -26.31
CA LEU A 13 -33.29 -39.81 -26.49
C LEU A 13 -32.71 -38.88 -25.42
N ALA A 14 -32.21 -39.41 -24.30
CA ALA A 14 -30.86 -39.93 -24.12
C ALA A 14 -29.76 -38.84 -24.16
N ALA A 15 -29.16 -38.65 -22.98
CA ALA A 15 -27.75 -38.32 -22.70
C ALA A 15 -27.12 -37.08 -23.35
N ALA A 16 -26.71 -36.12 -22.52
CA ALA A 16 -25.30 -35.71 -22.42
C ALA A 16 -25.13 -34.62 -21.34
N ALA A 17 -24.26 -34.94 -20.39
CA ALA A 17 -23.28 -34.05 -19.77
C ALA A 17 -23.62 -32.55 -19.65
N LEU A 18 -23.93 -32.12 -18.42
CA LEU A 18 -23.24 -30.96 -17.88
C LEU A 18 -22.80 -31.29 -16.46
N LEU A 19 -21.57 -31.79 -16.38
CA LEU A 19 -20.68 -31.57 -15.24
C LEU A 19 -20.76 -30.08 -14.91
N ILE A 20 -21.55 -29.73 -13.88
CA ILE A 20 -21.37 -28.46 -13.18
C ILE A 20 -20.05 -28.64 -12.44
N ALA A 21 -18.95 -28.42 -13.16
CA ALA A 21 -17.70 -28.05 -12.55
C ALA A 21 -18.00 -26.77 -11.79
N SER A 22 -18.26 -26.92 -10.50
CA SER A 22 -18.16 -25.85 -9.51
C SER A 22 -16.71 -25.39 -9.57
N MET A 23 -16.40 -24.50 -10.51
CA MET A 23 -15.18 -23.71 -10.46
C MET A 23 -15.23 -22.98 -9.13
N PRO A 24 -14.29 -23.23 -8.19
CA PRO A 24 -14.09 -22.28 -7.13
C PRO A 24 -13.71 -21.00 -7.86
N LEU A 25 -14.57 -19.99 -7.78
CA LEU A 25 -14.24 -18.63 -8.09
C LEU A 25 -13.10 -18.31 -7.12
N ALA A 26 -11.86 -18.55 -7.55
CA ALA A 26 -10.68 -18.09 -6.86
C ALA A 26 -10.79 -16.57 -6.94
N ALA A 27 -11.43 -15.99 -5.93
CA ALA A 27 -11.38 -14.57 -5.67
C ALA A 27 -9.88 -14.27 -5.67
N ALA A 28 -9.42 -13.56 -6.70
CA ALA A 28 -8.09 -13.04 -6.76
C ALA A 28 -7.97 -12.05 -5.59
N THR A 29 -7.63 -12.58 -4.41
CA THR A 29 -7.19 -11.77 -3.30
C THR A 29 -6.04 -10.95 -3.88
N PRO A 30 -6.14 -9.61 -3.90
CA PRO A 30 -5.03 -8.79 -4.37
C PRO A 30 -3.78 -9.24 -3.61
N PRO A 31 -2.62 -9.30 -4.29
CA PRO A 31 -1.39 -9.75 -3.64
C PRO A 31 -1.23 -8.95 -2.35
N ALA A 32 -1.05 -9.65 -1.23
CA ALA A 32 -0.88 -9.00 0.06
C ALA A 32 0.26 -7.99 -0.07
N GLU A 33 -0.02 -6.72 0.24
CA GLU A 33 1.02 -5.69 0.18
C GLU A 33 2.18 -6.12 1.08
N PRO A 34 3.43 -5.94 0.62
CA PRO A 34 4.57 -6.33 1.42
C PRO A 34 4.61 -5.51 2.71
N ALA A 35 5.02 -6.15 3.81
CA ALA A 35 4.97 -5.53 5.15
C ALA A 35 5.76 -4.21 5.26
N TYR A 36 6.74 -3.98 4.38
CA TYR A 36 7.53 -2.75 4.32
C TYR A 36 6.84 -1.60 3.55
N ALA A 37 5.85 -1.89 2.68
CA ALA A 37 5.23 -0.87 1.81
C ALA A 37 4.62 0.30 2.58
N PRO A 38 3.91 0.10 3.71
CA PRO A 38 3.38 1.23 4.46
C PRO A 38 4.46 2.17 5.00
N TYR A 39 5.64 1.65 5.35
CA TYR A 39 6.75 2.46 5.83
C TYR A 39 7.47 3.17 4.68
N LEU A 40 7.51 2.56 3.48
CA LEU A 40 7.93 3.27 2.26
C LEU A 40 7.00 4.44 1.94
N ASP A 41 5.68 4.24 2.03
CA ASP A 41 4.70 5.30 1.80
C ASP A 41 4.85 6.44 2.83
N CYS A 42 5.12 6.11 4.10
CA CYS A 42 5.46 7.09 5.13
C CYS A 42 6.73 7.87 4.80
N ALA A 43 7.80 7.20 4.38
CA ALA A 43 9.04 7.86 3.95
C ALA A 43 8.81 8.78 2.75
N ALA A 44 8.05 8.32 1.76
CA ALA A 44 7.73 9.05 0.54
C ALA A 44 6.95 10.33 0.83
N SER A 45 5.92 10.25 1.67
CA SER A 45 5.13 11.41 2.09
C SER A 45 5.98 12.45 2.82
N ARG A 46 6.81 12.02 3.79
CA ARG A 46 7.71 12.94 4.50
C ARG A 46 8.79 13.53 3.60
N ALA A 47 9.27 12.79 2.62
CA ALA A 47 10.24 13.30 1.65
C ALA A 47 9.62 14.38 0.76
N ASN A 48 8.37 14.20 0.33
CA ASN A 48 7.65 15.23 -0.42
C ASN A 48 7.40 16.48 0.43
N TYR A 49 7.00 16.30 1.69
CA TYR A 49 6.87 17.42 2.63
C TYR A 49 8.19 18.18 2.86
N ALA A 50 9.30 17.46 3.05
CA ALA A 50 10.63 18.06 3.16
C ALA A 50 11.02 18.84 1.89
N PHE A 51 10.70 18.31 0.71
CA PHE A 51 10.93 19.01 -0.56
C PHE A 51 10.15 20.33 -0.63
N LEU A 52 8.89 20.36 -0.19
CA LEU A 52 8.08 21.57 -0.12
C LEU A 52 8.63 22.60 0.87
N LEU A 53 9.10 22.16 2.04
CA LEU A 53 9.75 23.07 3.00
C LEU A 53 11.02 23.70 2.40
N ARG A 54 11.86 22.89 1.74
CA ARG A 54 13.07 23.39 1.06
C ARG A 54 12.73 24.38 -0.06
N SER A 55 11.74 24.08 -0.90
CA SER A 55 11.36 24.92 -2.04
C SER A 55 10.65 26.22 -1.64
N SER A 56 10.05 26.27 -0.44
CA SER A 56 9.40 27.46 0.11
C SER A 56 10.34 28.40 0.88
N ASN A 57 11.66 28.16 0.86
CA ASN A 57 12.65 28.88 1.67
C ASN A 57 12.31 28.86 3.17
N TYR A 58 11.80 27.74 3.66
CA TYR A 58 11.46 27.56 5.06
C TYR A 58 12.68 27.81 5.96
N LYS A 59 12.50 28.66 6.97
CA LYS A 59 13.62 29.22 7.74
C LYS A 59 14.00 28.40 8.97
N ASP A 60 13.14 27.49 9.42
CA ASP A 60 13.43 26.64 10.58
C ASP A 60 14.18 25.38 10.14
N ALA A 61 15.51 25.43 10.30
CA ALA A 61 16.39 24.32 9.97
C ALA A 61 16.22 23.12 10.93
N ALA A 62 15.77 23.33 12.16
CA ALA A 62 15.56 22.26 13.14
C ALA A 62 14.33 21.42 12.75
N ASP A 63 13.25 22.08 12.36
CA ASP A 63 12.04 21.40 11.90
C ASP A 63 12.27 20.68 10.58
N LEU A 64 12.96 21.30 9.61
CA LEU A 64 13.34 20.61 8.35
C LEU A 64 14.17 19.35 8.64
N ARG A 65 15.16 19.46 9.52
CA ARG A 65 16.00 18.31 9.90
C ARG A 65 15.20 17.20 10.56
N LYS A 66 14.23 17.54 11.41
CA LYS A 66 13.30 16.56 12.00
C LYS A 66 12.49 15.82 10.94
N VAL A 67 12.04 16.51 9.89
CA VAL A 67 11.34 15.86 8.77
C VAL A 67 12.27 14.89 8.03
N GLU A 68 13.50 15.30 7.76
CA GLU A 68 14.49 14.46 7.09
C GLU A 68 14.88 13.23 7.93
N ASP A 69 15.02 13.39 9.23
CA ASP A 69 15.26 12.29 10.16
C ASP A 69 14.10 11.29 10.15
N ASN A 70 12.85 11.78 10.05
CA ASN A 70 11.67 10.91 9.88
C ASN A 70 11.73 10.11 8.57
N VAL A 71 12.13 10.73 7.45
CA VAL A 71 12.33 10.02 6.18
C VAL A 71 13.32 8.87 6.35
N GLN A 72 14.48 9.15 6.96
CA GLN A 72 15.51 8.14 7.19
C GLN A 72 15.07 7.05 8.17
N ALA A 73 14.28 7.38 9.20
CA ALA A 73 13.72 6.40 10.13
C ALA A 73 12.77 5.42 9.42
N TYR A 74 11.81 5.93 8.63
CA TYR A 74 10.87 5.08 7.91
C TYR A 74 11.54 4.24 6.82
N LEU A 75 12.53 4.80 6.11
CA LEU A 75 13.34 4.05 5.15
C LEU A 75 14.11 2.90 5.82
N ARG A 76 14.77 3.15 6.95
CA ARG A 76 15.47 2.10 7.70
C ARG A 76 14.54 0.97 8.13
N ILE A 77 13.35 1.32 8.63
CA ILE A 77 12.32 0.34 8.99
C ILE A 77 11.91 -0.48 7.76
N ALA A 78 11.62 0.18 6.64
CA ALA A 78 11.22 -0.50 5.42
C ALA A 78 12.31 -1.45 4.90
N THR A 79 13.56 -0.97 4.83
CA THR A 79 14.73 -1.76 4.41
C THR A 79 14.97 -2.95 5.34
N ALA A 80 14.85 -2.77 6.66
CA ALA A 80 15.00 -3.87 7.61
C ALA A 80 13.92 -4.95 7.42
N LEU A 81 12.67 -4.56 7.20
CA LEU A 81 11.56 -5.47 6.92
C LEU A 81 11.71 -6.19 5.57
N ALA A 82 12.23 -5.50 4.55
CA ALA A 82 12.49 -6.08 3.23
C ALA A 82 13.74 -6.97 3.19
N GLY A 83 14.70 -6.70 4.07
CA GLY A 83 15.99 -7.38 4.11
C GLY A 83 16.94 -7.03 2.96
N HIS A 84 16.64 -5.99 2.18
CA HIS A 84 17.44 -5.47 1.08
C HIS A 84 17.17 -3.98 0.84
N GLU A 85 18.06 -3.32 0.10
CA GLU A 85 17.93 -1.90 -0.26
C GLU A 85 16.72 -1.64 -1.17
N LEU A 86 15.86 -0.70 -0.77
CA LEU A 86 14.58 -0.41 -1.43
C LEU A 86 14.61 0.81 -2.36
N ARG A 87 15.70 1.03 -3.10
CA ARG A 87 15.88 2.26 -3.90
C ARG A 87 14.80 2.42 -4.98
N THR A 88 14.48 1.34 -5.69
CA THR A 88 13.52 1.36 -6.80
C THR A 88 12.09 1.47 -6.27
N GLU A 89 11.79 0.74 -5.20
CA GLU A 89 10.51 0.71 -4.51
C GLU A 89 10.21 2.06 -3.87
N PHE A 90 11.22 2.70 -3.27
CA PHE A 90 11.09 4.04 -2.74
C PHE A 90 10.81 5.06 -3.83
N LYS A 91 11.48 4.96 -4.99
CA LYS A 91 11.19 5.85 -6.13
C LYS A 91 9.74 5.69 -6.59
N ALA A 92 9.26 4.46 -6.75
CA ALA A 92 7.88 4.19 -7.15
C ALA A 92 6.87 4.69 -6.10
N ALA A 93 7.18 4.53 -4.80
CA ALA A 93 6.35 5.06 -3.72
C ALA A 93 6.33 6.59 -3.73
N ALA A 94 7.48 7.24 -3.94
CA ALA A 94 7.60 8.70 -4.03
C ALA A 94 6.79 9.26 -5.21
N GLU A 95 6.81 8.61 -6.37
CA GLU A 95 5.98 9.00 -7.52
C GLU A 95 4.48 8.84 -7.23
N LYS A 96 4.07 7.68 -6.68
CA LYS A 96 2.67 7.39 -6.31
C LYS A 96 2.14 8.39 -5.28
N VAL A 97 2.88 8.57 -4.18
CA VAL A 97 2.48 9.48 -3.09
C VAL A 97 2.56 10.92 -3.55
N GLY A 98 3.62 11.31 -4.25
CA GLY A 98 3.78 12.64 -4.81
C GLY A 98 2.64 13.05 -5.73
N ALA A 99 2.19 12.16 -6.62
CA ALA A 99 1.04 12.42 -7.50
C ALA A 99 -0.26 12.68 -6.70
N ARG A 100 -0.54 11.86 -5.67
CA ARG A 100 -1.71 12.04 -4.80
C ARG A 100 -1.65 13.36 -4.03
N GLU A 101 -0.48 13.67 -3.49
CA GLU A 101 -0.23 14.88 -2.72
C GLU A 101 -0.31 16.15 -3.56
N GLU A 102 0.24 16.10 -4.77
CA GLU A 102 0.14 17.16 -5.77
C GLU A 102 -1.32 17.38 -6.22
N GLU A 103 -2.08 16.31 -6.41
CA GLU A 103 -3.51 16.39 -6.73
C GLU A 103 -4.28 17.11 -5.61
N ILE A 104 -4.02 16.76 -4.34
CA ILE A 104 -4.65 17.43 -3.20
C ILE A 104 -4.28 18.91 -3.15
N MET A 105 -3.00 19.23 -3.35
CA MET A 105 -2.53 20.62 -3.39
C MET A 105 -3.23 21.41 -4.51
N LYS A 106 -3.39 20.83 -5.70
CA LYS A 106 -4.02 21.49 -6.86
C LYS A 106 -5.54 21.64 -6.71
N THR A 107 -6.22 20.64 -6.16
CA THR A 107 -7.69 20.58 -6.13
C THR A 107 -8.29 21.15 -4.86
N LYS A 108 -7.62 21.01 -3.72
CA LYS A 108 -8.11 21.40 -2.39
C LYS A 108 -7.26 22.48 -1.72
N GLY A 109 -6.10 22.81 -2.29
CA GLY A 109 -5.22 23.86 -1.78
C GLY A 109 -4.29 23.42 -0.65
N ALA A 110 -3.49 24.39 -0.19
CA ALA A 110 -2.41 24.16 0.77
C ALA A 110 -2.89 23.73 2.16
N GLU A 111 -4.02 24.25 2.64
CA GLU A 111 -4.55 23.88 3.96
C GLU A 111 -4.96 22.40 4.00
N ALA A 112 -5.65 21.92 2.96
CA ALA A 112 -6.01 20.51 2.84
C ALA A 112 -4.78 19.61 2.71
N TYR A 113 -3.74 20.07 2.01
CA TYR A 113 -2.47 19.36 1.94
C TYR A 113 -1.81 19.26 3.32
N LEU A 114 -1.75 20.36 4.08
CA LEU A 114 -1.14 20.38 5.42
C LEU A 114 -1.91 19.47 6.39
N GLN A 115 -3.25 19.48 6.36
CA GLN A 115 -4.05 18.57 7.16
C GLN A 115 -3.78 17.11 6.80
N MET A 116 -3.79 16.77 5.51
CA MET A 116 -3.47 15.41 5.05
C MET A 116 -2.05 14.98 5.44
N SER A 117 -1.07 15.88 5.39
CA SER A 117 0.32 15.61 5.79
C SER A 117 0.39 15.32 7.30
N ALA A 118 -0.31 16.10 8.12
CA ALA A 118 -0.41 15.88 9.57
C ALA A 118 -1.12 14.55 9.91
N ASP A 119 -2.23 14.25 9.25
CA ASP A 119 -2.96 12.98 9.43
C ASP A 119 -2.08 11.78 9.04
N THR A 120 -1.35 11.92 7.92
CA THR A 120 -0.41 10.88 7.46
C THR A 120 0.71 10.68 8.48
N GLU A 121 1.27 11.74 9.05
CA GLU A 121 2.27 11.65 10.11
C GLU A 121 1.74 10.90 11.34
N GLN A 122 0.54 11.24 11.81
CA GLN A 122 -0.09 10.55 12.95
C GLN A 122 -0.31 9.06 12.65
N LEU A 123 -0.78 8.73 11.45
CA LEU A 123 -0.98 7.34 11.02
C LEU A 123 0.35 6.56 10.97
N CYS A 124 1.41 7.19 10.49
CA CYS A 124 2.75 6.60 10.42
C CYS A 124 3.33 6.36 11.83
N VAL A 125 3.21 7.32 12.73
CA VAL A 125 3.63 7.17 14.14
C VAL A 125 2.84 6.06 14.82
N ALA A 126 1.52 6.07 14.70
CA ALA A 126 0.66 5.04 15.28
C ALA A 126 0.96 3.63 14.70
N ARG A 127 1.41 3.56 13.44
CA ARG A 127 1.84 2.29 12.83
C ARG A 127 3.15 1.80 13.43
N VAL A 128 4.13 2.68 13.62
CA VAL A 128 5.40 2.32 14.29
C VAL A 128 5.14 1.83 15.70
N GLU A 129 4.37 2.57 16.50
CA GLU A 129 4.09 2.18 17.89
C GLU A 129 3.35 0.85 17.99
N ARG A 130 2.33 0.62 17.14
CA ARG A 130 1.61 -0.67 17.12
C ARG A 130 2.48 -1.87 16.77
N ASN A 131 3.54 -1.67 15.98
CA ASN A 131 4.39 -2.75 15.49
C ASN A 131 5.78 -2.76 16.14
N LYS A 132 6.00 -1.93 17.16
CA LYS A 132 7.33 -1.61 17.72
C LYS A 132 8.20 -2.82 17.99
N ALA A 133 7.67 -3.84 18.68
CA ALA A 133 8.43 -5.05 19.00
C ALA A 133 8.88 -5.83 17.75
N ALA A 134 8.02 -5.95 16.74
CA ALA A 134 8.34 -6.60 15.48
C ALA A 134 9.36 -5.80 14.67
N LEU A 135 9.24 -4.47 14.68
CA LEU A 135 10.17 -3.58 13.99
C LEU A 135 11.57 -3.63 14.60
N LEU A 136 11.69 -3.57 15.93
CA LEU A 136 12.97 -3.68 16.61
C LEU A 136 13.66 -5.00 16.27
N LYS A 137 12.91 -6.12 16.32
CA LYS A 137 13.45 -7.43 15.93
C LYS A 137 13.93 -7.46 14.48
N ALA A 138 13.21 -6.84 13.55
CA ALA A 138 13.59 -6.79 12.15
C ALA A 138 14.85 -5.92 11.94
N MET A 139 14.95 -4.79 12.64
CA MET A 139 16.13 -3.92 12.61
C MET A 139 17.36 -4.62 13.18
N ASP A 140 17.26 -5.23 14.35
CA ASP A 140 18.37 -5.99 14.96
C ASP A 140 18.84 -7.11 14.03
N ALA A 141 17.90 -7.84 13.42
CA ALA A 141 18.21 -8.90 12.46
C ALA A 141 18.87 -8.38 11.18
N TYR A 142 18.53 -7.17 10.72
CA TYR A 142 19.14 -6.57 9.54
C TYR A 142 20.57 -6.09 9.83
N GLU A 143 20.79 -5.43 10.97
CA GLU A 143 22.09 -4.89 11.37
C GLU A 143 23.11 -5.99 11.72
N THR A 144 22.64 -7.13 12.21
CA THR A 144 23.50 -8.27 12.56
C THR A 144 23.80 -9.21 11.38
N LYS A 145 23.24 -8.96 10.19
CA LYS A 145 23.59 -9.77 9.00
C LYS A 145 25.05 -9.52 8.63
N PRO A 146 25.86 -10.58 8.46
CA PRO A 146 27.22 -10.41 7.97
C PRO A 146 27.15 -9.77 6.58
N ALA A 147 27.85 -8.64 6.40
CA ALA A 147 27.98 -8.00 5.11
C ALA A 147 28.51 -9.05 4.12
N LYS A 148 27.70 -9.39 3.11
CA LYS A 148 28.16 -10.26 2.03
C LYS A 148 29.30 -9.52 1.33
N LYS A 149 30.53 -9.98 1.58
CA LYS A 149 31.75 -9.57 0.86
C LYS A 149 31.70 -10.05 -0.58
#